data_AF-A0A0D0CS22-F1
#
_entry.id   AF-A0A0D0CS22-F1
#
_cell.length_a   1.000
_cell.length_b   1.000
_cell.length_c   1.000
_cell.angle_alpha   90.00
_cell.angle_beta   90.00
_cell.angle_gamma   90.00
#
_symmetry.space_group_name_H-M   'P 1'
#
loop_
_entity.id
_entity.type
_entity.pdbx_description
1 polymer ?
#
loop_
_entity_poly.entity_id
_entity_poly.type
_entity_poly.pdbx_seq_one_letter_code
_entity_poly.pdbx_strand_id
1 'polypeptide(L)'
;MQRRRVRSSLSPPTRSILRYSLVSPPLCTCQTNMEAYAPTPRNPRPPKFSKATYEVFPWGVNDPVETAQRKAERHGQIVEHPLSYGHETAKELGDTVASPAGWHTLPVSLDPSAESDRAAMGDSFWRTTNTTWGNNVFAHENWDGRNAWMYNRRPEGSVEAPTDITFTPSVTFSYPYAPQPADPEEDSMWEAQSHIDATVTQLFYTSNMVYDLFYRYGFTEAAGNFQQYNFGRGGAEGDADIANAQDGSGFNNANFMTPPDGQNGRCRMYLWNTASPYPDGDMEAGIVIHELAHGLSTRLTGGPKNSRCLGWGESCGMGEGWGDFIATSVRSTSTYSDYAMGAWASNREGGIRNYVYSLDTTINPSTYKTLDKPGYWGVHAIGEVWAEMLWVVQQRFIGTYGFSETLLPPVPNADGSLPPNDFYRPQTFHPLTGQANPLVPKHGNTLLMQLVVDGMKLQPCSPSFFDARDAIIRADEILTGGDNTCALWEGFAERGLGVDATIVGSTPWGGGVGQDGSKVPAKCGSSSPTPEPEPSPKPKPTPGNPDEDCRPLPWCWIKDRVEKWVP
;
A
#
# COMPACT_ATOMS: atom_id res chain seq x y z
N MET A 1 42.13 -69.45 -20.97
CA MET A 1 41.73 -70.32 -19.84
C MET A 1 40.50 -69.70 -19.16
N GLN A 2 39.48 -70.53 -18.90
CA GLN A 2 38.33 -70.41 -17.95
C GLN A 2 37.39 -69.18 -18.03
N ARG A 3 36.12 -69.32 -18.49
CA ARG A 3 34.86 -69.85 -17.86
C ARG A 3 34.23 -68.85 -16.87
N ARG A 4 32.91 -68.63 -16.75
CA ARG A 4 31.64 -68.89 -17.48
C ARG A 4 30.54 -68.08 -16.73
N ARG A 5 29.50 -67.60 -17.43
CA ARG A 5 28.32 -66.88 -16.89
C ARG A 5 27.48 -67.69 -15.88
N VAL A 6 26.80 -67.00 -14.96
CA VAL A 6 25.50 -67.43 -14.40
C VAL A 6 24.54 -66.24 -14.27
N ARG A 7 23.33 -66.39 -14.83
CA ARG A 7 22.12 -65.57 -14.63
C ARG A 7 21.30 -66.16 -13.47
N SER A 8 20.58 -65.34 -12.70
CA SER A 8 19.45 -65.81 -11.89
C SER A 8 18.15 -65.16 -12.35
N SER A 9 17.22 -66.04 -12.75
CA SER A 9 15.84 -65.79 -13.14
C SER A 9 14.90 -65.78 -11.92
N LEU A 10 13.93 -64.87 -11.90
CA LEU A 10 12.72 -64.99 -11.08
C LEU A 10 11.49 -64.78 -11.97
N SER A 11 10.55 -65.71 -11.87
CA SER A 11 9.19 -65.71 -12.45
C SER A 11 8.16 -65.30 -11.38
N PRO A 12 6.91 -64.95 -11.75
CA PRO A 12 6.09 -63.91 -11.10
C PRO A 12 5.03 -64.43 -10.11
N PRO A 13 4.31 -63.53 -9.42
CA PRO A 13 2.93 -63.84 -9.03
C PRO A 13 1.90 -62.73 -9.35
N THR A 14 0.82 -63.18 -10.00
CA THR A 14 -0.61 -62.87 -9.78
C THR A 14 -1.11 -61.42 -9.65
N ARG A 15 -1.94 -61.02 -10.62
CA ARG A 15 -2.87 -59.88 -10.55
C ARG A 15 -3.92 -60.09 -9.44
N SER A 16 -4.01 -59.12 -8.54
CA SER A 16 -5.18 -58.84 -7.71
C SER A 16 -5.74 -57.48 -8.15
N ILE A 17 -7.02 -57.44 -8.50
CA ILE A 17 -7.77 -56.25 -8.85
C ILE A 17 -8.11 -55.52 -7.55
N LEU A 18 -7.48 -54.37 -7.30
CA LEU A 18 -7.82 -53.47 -6.19
C LEU A 18 -8.47 -52.20 -6.75
N ARG A 19 -9.71 -51.98 -6.34
CA ARG A 19 -10.47 -50.74 -6.56
C ARG A 19 -9.70 -49.59 -5.92
N TYR A 20 -9.38 -48.56 -6.70
CA TYR A 20 -8.86 -47.30 -6.17
C TYR A 20 -9.99 -46.58 -5.44
N SER A 21 -9.95 -46.60 -4.11
CA SER A 21 -10.67 -45.64 -3.29
C SER A 21 -9.82 -44.37 -3.27
N LEU A 22 -10.40 -43.27 -3.76
CA LEU A 22 -9.84 -41.92 -3.65
C LEU A 22 -9.69 -41.58 -2.17
N VAL A 23 -8.47 -41.71 -1.65
CA VAL A 23 -8.10 -41.17 -0.34
C VAL A 23 -7.47 -39.82 -0.61
N SER A 24 -8.22 -38.75 -0.33
CA SER A 24 -7.69 -37.39 -0.28
C SER A 24 -6.50 -37.35 0.68
N PRO A 25 -5.40 -36.67 0.33
CA PRO A 25 -4.31 -36.45 1.29
C PRO A 25 -4.84 -35.65 2.48
N PRO A 26 -4.29 -35.85 3.69
CA PRO A 26 -4.75 -35.13 4.86
C PRO A 26 -4.50 -33.65 4.65
N LEU A 27 -5.57 -32.86 4.82
CA LEU A 27 -5.51 -31.41 4.96
C LEU A 27 -4.37 -31.08 5.92
N CYS A 28 -3.32 -30.43 5.41
CA CYS A 28 -2.43 -29.66 6.27
C CYS A 28 -3.34 -28.75 7.09
N THR A 29 -3.38 -28.98 8.40
CA THR A 29 -3.93 -28.03 9.35
C THR A 29 -3.08 -26.77 9.25
N CYS A 30 -3.49 -25.83 8.39
CA CYS A 30 -3.16 -24.43 8.60
C CYS A 30 -3.69 -24.11 9.99
N GLN A 31 -2.79 -24.02 10.98
CA GLN A 31 -3.07 -23.27 12.19
C GLN A 31 -3.24 -21.82 11.72
N THR A 32 -4.46 -21.46 11.34
CA THR A 32 -4.88 -20.08 11.17
C THR A 32 -5.00 -19.47 12.56
N ASN A 33 -3.87 -19.26 13.23
CA ASN A 33 -3.78 -18.22 14.23
C ASN A 33 -3.74 -16.90 13.44
N MET A 34 -4.91 -16.43 12.98
CA MET A 34 -5.07 -15.02 12.72
C MET A 34 -5.07 -14.35 14.09
N GLU A 35 -3.86 -14.04 14.57
CA GLU A 35 -3.63 -13.38 15.85
C GLU A 35 -4.23 -11.98 15.76
N ALA A 36 -5.46 -11.85 16.25
CA ALA A 36 -6.20 -10.61 16.16
C ALA A 36 -5.52 -9.43 16.88
N TYR A 37 -4.53 -9.66 17.76
CA TYR A 37 -3.56 -8.65 18.21
C TYR A 37 -2.30 -9.35 18.70
N ALA A 38 -1.13 -9.00 18.14
CA ALA A 38 0.13 -9.36 18.79
C ALA A 38 0.19 -8.62 20.14
N PRO A 39 0.31 -9.31 21.29
CA PRO A 39 0.30 -8.65 22.59
C PRO A 39 1.49 -7.68 22.70
N THR A 40 1.30 -6.53 23.35
CA THR A 40 2.40 -5.61 23.63
C THR A 40 3.50 -6.36 24.38
N PRO A 41 4.78 -6.26 23.97
CA PRO A 41 5.85 -7.05 24.54
C PRO A 41 6.05 -6.68 26.01
N ARG A 42 6.19 -7.69 26.87
CA ARG A 42 6.40 -7.46 28.31
C ARG A 42 7.86 -7.35 28.70
N ASN A 43 8.76 -8.05 27.99
CA ASN A 43 10.20 -8.08 28.26
C ASN A 43 11.02 -8.12 26.96
N PRO A 44 12.07 -7.29 26.85
CA PRO A 44 12.28 -6.10 27.67
C PRO A 44 11.10 -5.15 27.48
N ARG A 45 10.68 -4.51 28.57
CA ARG A 45 9.59 -3.55 28.50
C ARG A 45 9.98 -2.46 27.49
N PRO A 46 9.13 -2.16 26.50
CA PRO A 46 9.41 -1.07 25.59
C PRO A 46 9.61 0.24 26.36
N PRO A 47 10.47 1.15 25.87
CA PRO A 47 10.63 2.46 26.49
C PRO A 47 9.28 3.19 26.50
N LYS A 48 9.13 4.16 27.41
CA LYS A 48 8.00 5.09 27.28
C LYS A 48 8.19 5.87 25.98
N PHE A 49 7.14 5.91 25.15
CA PHE A 49 7.16 6.54 23.83
C PHE A 49 7.75 7.94 23.84
N SER A 50 8.57 8.21 22.82
CA SER A 50 8.96 9.57 22.45
C SER A 50 7.78 10.29 21.79
N LYS A 51 7.75 11.62 21.88
CA LYS A 51 6.73 12.47 21.24
C LYS A 51 7.29 13.09 19.97
N ALA A 52 7.79 12.29 19.04
CA ALA A 52 8.37 12.84 17.84
C ALA A 52 7.31 13.64 17.03
N THR A 53 7.69 14.81 16.56
CA THR A 53 6.88 15.64 15.66
C THR A 53 7.63 15.87 14.36
N TYR A 54 6.88 15.95 13.27
CA TYR A 54 7.40 16.06 11.92
C TYR A 54 6.65 17.16 11.18
N GLU A 55 7.36 18.11 10.57
CA GLU A 55 6.79 19.02 9.58
C GLU A 55 6.82 18.33 8.22
N VAL A 56 5.69 17.74 7.82
CA VAL A 56 5.58 16.85 6.65
C VAL A 56 4.27 17.09 5.91
N PHE A 57 4.13 16.52 4.73
CA PHE A 57 2.84 16.24 4.12
C PHE A 57 2.19 15.08 4.88
N PRO A 58 1.05 15.30 5.54
CA PRO A 58 0.47 14.33 6.46
C PRO A 58 -0.07 13.11 5.70
N TRP A 59 -0.18 11.99 6.42
CA TRP A 59 -0.74 10.75 5.89
C TRP A 59 -2.11 10.95 5.20
N GLY A 60 -2.28 10.36 4.02
CA GLY A 60 -3.48 10.51 3.18
C GLY A 60 -3.44 11.70 2.22
N VAL A 61 -2.42 12.56 2.29
CA VAL A 61 -2.05 13.48 1.20
C VAL A 61 -1.08 12.76 0.28
N ASN A 62 -1.33 12.78 -1.03
CA ASN A 62 -0.45 12.10 -1.99
C ASN A 62 0.81 12.90 -2.34
N ASP A 63 0.67 14.19 -2.57
CA ASP A 63 1.74 15.01 -3.13
C ASP A 63 1.65 16.46 -2.64
N PRO A 64 2.72 17.26 -2.83
CA PRO A 64 2.78 18.60 -2.28
C PRO A 64 1.70 19.57 -2.79
N VAL A 65 1.16 19.35 -4.00
CA VAL A 65 0.14 20.21 -4.60
C VAL A 65 -1.24 19.92 -4.02
N GLU A 66 -1.53 18.65 -3.72
CA GLU A 66 -2.78 18.24 -3.08
C GLU A 66 -2.99 18.96 -1.73
N THR A 67 -1.94 19.17 -0.93
CA THR A 67 -2.10 19.94 0.33
C THR A 67 -2.49 21.39 0.07
N ALA A 68 -1.90 22.03 -0.94
CA ALA A 68 -2.25 23.40 -1.28
C ALA A 68 -3.70 23.51 -1.77
N GLN A 69 -4.15 22.55 -2.57
CA GLN A 69 -5.54 22.45 -3.04
C GLN A 69 -6.50 22.27 -1.86
N ARG A 70 -6.26 21.27 -0.99
CA ARG A 70 -7.10 21.02 0.20
C ARG A 70 -7.15 22.23 1.14
N LYS A 71 -6.04 22.96 1.34
CA LYS A 71 -6.04 24.21 2.13
C LYS A 71 -6.90 25.29 1.47
N ALA A 72 -6.77 25.50 0.17
CA ALA A 72 -7.51 26.54 -0.53
C ALA A 72 -9.01 26.26 -0.61
N GLU A 73 -9.42 25.00 -0.79
CA GLU A 73 -10.81 24.56 -0.73
C GLU A 73 -11.43 24.85 0.65
N ARG A 74 -10.72 24.53 1.75
CA ARG A 74 -11.16 24.85 3.11
C ARG A 74 -11.37 26.35 3.36
N HIS A 75 -10.63 27.20 2.65
CA HIS A 75 -10.69 28.65 2.78
C HIS A 75 -11.46 29.37 1.66
N GLY A 76 -12.06 28.63 0.71
CA GLY A 76 -12.83 29.19 -0.41
C GLY A 76 -11.99 30.03 -1.37
N GLN A 77 -10.69 29.74 -1.53
CA GLN A 77 -9.76 30.47 -2.39
C GLN A 77 -9.39 29.65 -3.63
N ILE A 78 -9.11 30.35 -4.75
CA ILE A 78 -8.53 29.76 -5.97
C ILE A 78 -7.01 29.83 -5.82
N VAL A 79 -6.30 28.71 -5.98
CA VAL A 79 -4.83 28.68 -5.96
C VAL A 79 -4.31 28.94 -7.36
N GLU A 80 -3.82 30.16 -7.62
CA GLU A 80 -2.82 30.35 -8.68
C GLU A 80 -1.46 29.97 -8.09
N HIS A 81 -0.90 28.83 -8.54
CA HIS A 81 0.43 28.27 -8.24
C HIS A 81 0.89 28.36 -6.78
N PRO A 82 0.99 27.25 -6.02
CA PRO A 82 1.30 27.35 -4.60
C PRO A 82 2.74 27.85 -4.39
N LEU A 83 2.86 29.15 -4.09
CA LEU A 83 4.08 29.81 -3.60
C LEU A 83 4.51 29.29 -2.22
N SER A 84 3.76 28.39 -1.60
CA SER A 84 4.20 27.60 -0.45
C SER A 84 3.54 26.22 -0.45
N TYR A 85 4.35 25.16 -0.52
CA TYR A 85 3.86 23.82 -0.22
C TYR A 85 3.42 23.78 1.25
N GLY A 86 2.20 23.33 1.50
CA GLY A 86 1.67 23.30 2.85
C GLY A 86 2.20 22.09 3.59
N HIS A 87 3.13 22.27 4.53
CA HIS A 87 3.37 21.25 5.56
C HIS A 87 2.34 21.37 6.69
N GLU A 88 2.20 20.28 7.43
CA GLU A 88 1.47 20.22 8.69
C GLU A 88 2.33 19.50 9.74
N THR A 89 2.22 19.91 11.00
CA THR A 89 2.86 19.22 12.12
C THR A 89 2.16 17.88 12.37
N ALA A 90 2.77 16.78 11.93
CA ALA A 90 2.35 15.43 12.26
C ALA A 90 3.02 14.97 13.56
N LYS A 91 2.32 14.14 14.34
CA LYS A 91 2.90 13.43 15.48
C LYS A 91 3.20 11.99 15.06
N GLU A 92 4.22 11.41 15.66
CA GLU A 92 4.37 9.96 15.68
C GLU A 92 3.05 9.31 16.14
N LEU A 93 2.62 8.27 15.43
CA LEU A 93 1.32 7.63 15.68
C LEU A 93 1.23 7.04 17.10
N GLY A 94 2.36 6.56 17.63
CA GLY A 94 2.43 5.90 18.93
C GLY A 94 1.67 4.57 18.97
N ASP A 95 1.65 3.84 17.84
CA ASP A 95 0.99 2.53 17.78
C ASP A 95 1.77 1.50 18.60
N THR A 96 1.25 1.23 19.80
CA THR A 96 1.91 0.32 20.75
C THR A 96 1.84 -1.16 20.37
N VAL A 97 1.09 -1.50 19.31
CA VAL A 97 0.97 -2.85 18.77
C VAL A 97 2.02 -3.06 17.69
N ALA A 98 2.00 -2.19 16.67
CA ALA A 98 2.86 -2.27 15.49
C ALA A 98 4.28 -1.80 15.76
N SER A 99 4.42 -0.67 16.47
CA SER A 99 5.70 -0.05 16.81
C SER A 99 5.87 0.08 18.32
N PRO A 100 5.99 -1.01 19.11
CA PRO A 100 5.97 -0.93 20.57
C PRO A 100 7.05 -0.05 21.21
N ALA A 101 8.20 0.14 20.54
CA ALA A 101 9.30 0.98 20.98
C ALA A 101 9.28 2.40 20.39
N GLY A 102 8.31 2.70 19.52
CA GLY A 102 8.28 3.88 18.67
C GLY A 102 9.23 3.79 17.47
N TRP A 103 9.17 4.77 16.59
CA TRP A 103 9.88 4.75 15.31
C TRP A 103 11.39 5.03 15.43
N HIS A 104 11.85 5.60 16.55
CA HIS A 104 13.24 6.04 16.75
C HIS A 104 14.07 5.18 17.73
N THR A 105 13.54 4.03 18.14
CA THR A 105 14.20 3.19 19.15
C THR A 105 14.40 1.78 18.64
N LEU A 106 15.57 1.22 18.88
CA LEU A 106 15.92 -0.17 18.58
C LEU A 106 16.86 -0.73 19.66
N PRO A 107 17.02 -2.06 19.78
CA PRO A 107 17.97 -2.62 20.73
C PRO A 107 19.42 -2.31 20.35
N VAL A 108 20.26 -2.00 21.34
CA VAL A 108 21.71 -1.75 21.14
C VAL A 108 22.39 -2.93 20.45
N SER A 109 22.00 -4.16 20.80
CA SER A 109 22.57 -5.39 20.24
C SER A 109 22.22 -5.63 18.77
N LEU A 110 21.15 -4.99 18.28
CA LEU A 110 20.64 -5.14 16.92
C LEU A 110 20.79 -3.85 16.12
N ASP A 111 21.45 -2.84 16.67
CA ASP A 111 21.76 -1.62 15.93
C ASP A 111 22.96 -1.84 15.00
N PRO A 112 22.78 -1.73 13.67
CA PRO A 112 23.85 -1.96 12.70
C PRO A 112 25.06 -1.02 12.87
N SER A 113 24.86 0.18 13.44
CA SER A 113 25.92 1.17 13.64
C SER A 113 26.68 1.00 14.96
N ALA A 114 26.22 0.14 15.87
CA ALA A 114 26.77 0.07 17.22
C ALA A 114 28.15 -0.61 17.32
N GLU A 115 28.71 -1.19 16.26
CA GLU A 115 30.04 -1.84 16.32
C GLU A 115 31.17 -0.88 16.76
N SER A 116 31.07 0.43 16.49
CA SER A 116 32.06 1.43 16.91
C SER A 116 31.88 1.96 18.34
N ASP A 117 30.67 1.90 18.91
CA ASP A 117 30.28 2.65 20.12
C ASP A 117 29.74 1.78 21.28
N ARG A 118 29.86 0.44 21.21
CA ARG A 118 29.39 -0.46 22.30
C ARG A 118 29.91 -0.08 23.69
N ALA A 119 31.11 0.50 23.78
CA ALA A 119 31.70 0.94 25.04
C ALA A 119 31.02 2.19 25.63
N ALA A 120 30.42 3.05 24.79
CA ALA A 120 29.74 4.27 25.21
C ALA A 120 28.27 4.05 25.60
N MET A 121 27.65 2.95 25.14
CA MET A 121 26.22 2.67 25.33
C MET A 121 25.88 1.91 26.64
N GLY A 122 26.90 1.45 27.38
CA GLY A 122 26.73 0.78 28.67
C GLY A 122 25.88 -0.50 28.61
N ASP A 123 25.20 -0.82 29.71
CA ASP A 123 24.32 -2.01 29.83
C ASP A 123 22.88 -1.76 29.32
N SER A 124 22.62 -0.66 28.59
CA SER A 124 21.27 -0.34 28.09
C SER A 124 20.84 -1.34 27.03
N PHE A 125 19.61 -1.88 27.16
CA PHE A 125 19.02 -2.68 26.09
C PHE A 125 18.59 -1.82 24.90
N TRP A 126 18.00 -0.65 25.17
CA TRP A 126 17.44 0.24 24.14
C TRP A 126 18.41 1.36 23.78
N ARG A 127 18.50 1.67 22.48
CA ARG A 127 19.06 2.91 21.95
C ARG A 127 17.92 3.71 21.33
N THR A 128 17.69 4.91 21.84
CA THR A 128 16.80 5.89 21.20
C THR A 128 17.65 6.91 20.47
N THR A 129 17.29 7.19 19.22
CA THR A 129 17.97 8.16 18.37
C THR A 129 17.14 9.44 18.24
N ASN A 130 17.78 10.53 17.85
CA ASN A 130 17.14 11.76 17.42
C ASN A 130 17.23 11.94 15.90
N THR A 131 17.39 10.85 15.15
CA THR A 131 17.52 10.86 13.68
C THR A 131 16.57 9.83 13.08
N THR A 132 16.45 9.76 11.76
CA THR A 132 15.55 8.87 11.02
C THR A 132 16.02 7.41 11.01
N TRP A 133 16.11 6.83 12.21
CA TRP A 133 16.70 5.53 12.51
C TRP A 133 16.00 4.84 13.68
N GLY A 134 15.40 3.68 13.43
CA GLY A 134 14.81 2.88 14.49
C GLY A 134 14.44 1.46 14.07
N ASN A 135 13.49 0.86 14.77
CA ASN A 135 13.19 -0.57 14.64
C ASN A 135 12.61 -0.95 13.26
N ASN A 136 11.96 -0.02 12.58
CA ASN A 136 11.18 -0.32 11.38
C ASN A 136 11.92 0.12 10.11
N VAL A 137 12.53 1.30 10.15
CA VAL A 137 13.08 2.00 8.98
C VAL A 137 14.41 2.69 9.30
N PHE A 138 15.34 2.64 8.36
CA PHE A 138 16.56 3.43 8.30
C PHE A 138 16.53 4.35 7.07
N ALA A 139 16.09 5.61 7.22
CA ALA A 139 15.99 6.56 6.12
C ALA A 139 17.19 7.52 6.06
N HIS A 140 17.68 7.82 4.85
CA HIS A 140 18.89 8.63 4.59
C HIS A 140 18.96 9.08 3.13
N GLU A 141 19.84 10.03 2.83
CA GLU A 141 20.21 10.32 1.44
C GLU A 141 21.03 9.18 0.83
N ASN A 142 20.98 9.03 -0.50
CA ASN A 142 21.92 8.16 -1.21
C ASN A 142 22.31 8.73 -2.58
N TRP A 143 22.84 9.95 -2.64
CA TRP A 143 23.19 10.60 -3.91
C TRP A 143 24.24 9.84 -4.74
N ASP A 144 25.07 9.02 -4.10
CA ASP A 144 26.05 8.18 -4.77
C ASP A 144 25.43 6.92 -5.43
N GLY A 145 24.16 6.60 -5.14
CA GLY A 145 23.46 5.43 -5.68
C GLY A 145 24.06 4.09 -5.25
N ARG A 146 24.78 4.05 -4.12
CA ARG A 146 25.55 2.89 -3.67
C ARG A 146 24.73 1.97 -2.76
N ASN A 147 25.24 0.76 -2.54
CA ASN A 147 24.66 -0.18 -1.59
C ASN A 147 25.00 0.12 -0.13
N ALA A 148 26.05 0.90 0.13
CA ALA A 148 26.43 1.32 1.49
C ALA A 148 25.50 2.45 1.93
N TRP A 149 24.92 2.30 3.12
CA TRP A 149 23.82 3.16 3.61
C TRP A 149 24.01 3.61 5.07
N MET A 150 24.78 2.84 5.84
CA MET A 150 24.87 2.96 7.30
C MET A 150 25.39 4.33 7.74
N TYR A 151 26.33 4.91 7.00
CA TYR A 151 27.00 6.17 7.35
C TYR A 151 26.61 7.33 6.44
N ASN A 152 25.62 7.15 5.56
CA ASN A 152 25.08 8.23 4.74
C ASN A 152 24.38 9.26 5.63
N ARG A 153 24.28 10.49 5.11
CA ARG A 153 23.71 11.62 5.88
C ARG A 153 22.24 11.37 6.20
N ARG A 154 21.87 11.77 7.43
CA ARG A 154 20.49 11.77 7.95
C ARG A 154 20.23 13.07 8.70
N PRO A 155 19.00 13.58 8.71
CA PRO A 155 18.63 14.73 9.52
C PRO A 155 18.66 14.38 11.02
N GLU A 156 19.14 15.30 11.85
CA GLU A 156 19.02 15.21 13.31
C GLU A 156 17.93 16.16 13.80
N GLY A 157 16.87 15.61 14.39
CA GLY A 157 15.79 16.38 14.97
C GLY A 157 16.26 17.13 16.23
N SER A 158 15.65 18.29 16.45
CA SER A 158 15.94 19.09 17.64
C SER A 158 15.34 18.41 18.87
N VAL A 159 16.16 18.28 19.92
CA VAL A 159 15.78 17.61 21.16
C VAL A 159 15.45 18.69 22.20
N GLU A 160 14.22 18.70 22.72
CA GLU A 160 13.91 19.54 23.89
C GLU A 160 14.67 19.01 25.11
N ALA A 161 15.37 19.90 25.84
CA ALA A 161 16.15 19.51 27.00
C ALA A 161 15.25 18.75 28.00
N PRO A 162 15.61 17.51 28.40
CA PRO A 162 14.75 16.72 29.28
C PRO A 162 14.63 17.42 30.62
N THR A 163 13.40 17.72 31.04
CA THR A 163 13.09 18.12 32.43
C THR A 163 13.09 16.92 33.38
N ASP A 164 13.10 15.70 32.84
CA ASP A 164 13.13 14.41 33.55
C ASP A 164 13.98 13.39 32.78
N ILE A 165 15.03 12.86 33.42
CA ILE A 165 15.98 11.88 32.86
C ILE A 165 15.37 10.49 32.61
N THR A 166 14.14 10.24 33.10
CA THR A 166 13.39 9.01 32.85
C THR A 166 12.46 9.11 31.64
N PHE A 167 12.47 10.25 30.95
CA PHE A 167 11.69 10.52 29.75
C PHE A 167 12.58 10.54 28.51
N THR A 168 12.13 9.88 27.46
CA THR A 168 12.67 10.09 26.11
C THR A 168 12.38 11.53 25.71
N PRO A 169 13.39 12.35 25.35
CA PRO A 169 13.15 13.74 25.04
C PRO A 169 12.26 13.87 23.79
N SER A 170 11.45 14.92 23.74
CA SER A 170 10.65 15.21 22.54
C SER A 170 11.61 15.60 21.42
N VAL A 171 11.49 14.93 20.27
CA VAL A 171 12.30 15.22 19.08
C VAL A 171 11.41 15.89 18.04
N THR A 172 11.85 17.01 17.50
CA THR A 172 11.13 17.74 16.45
C THR A 172 11.95 17.76 15.18
N PHE A 173 11.39 17.22 14.09
CA PHE A 173 11.93 17.29 12.74
C PHE A 173 11.18 18.38 11.99
N SER A 174 11.77 19.58 11.92
CA SER A 174 11.18 20.74 11.27
C SER A 174 12.19 21.33 10.30
N TYR A 175 12.06 20.96 9.03
CA TYR A 175 12.91 21.45 7.94
C TYR A 175 12.01 22.09 6.87
N PRO A 176 12.40 23.25 6.34
CA PRO A 176 11.65 23.87 5.26
C PRO A 176 11.72 23.01 4.00
N TYR A 177 10.60 22.91 3.28
CA TYR A 177 10.57 22.44 1.90
C TYR A 177 9.82 23.48 1.07
N ALA A 178 10.58 24.25 0.31
CA ALA A 178 10.03 25.31 -0.52
C ALA A 178 10.88 25.43 -1.78
N PRO A 179 10.89 24.41 -2.65
CA PRO A 179 11.72 24.41 -3.84
C PRO A 179 11.38 25.61 -4.72
N GLN A 180 12.42 26.37 -5.07
CA GLN A 180 12.31 27.55 -5.93
C GLN A 180 12.47 27.18 -7.40
N PRO A 181 11.89 27.97 -8.33
CA PRO A 181 12.18 27.82 -9.75
C PRO A 181 13.69 27.80 -10.01
N ALA A 182 14.17 26.74 -10.66
CA ALA A 182 15.56 26.56 -11.05
C ALA A 182 15.62 26.26 -12.56
N ASP A 183 16.54 26.88 -13.30
CA ASP A 183 16.83 26.65 -14.72
C ASP A 183 18.33 27.00 -14.89
N PRO A 184 19.35 26.09 -15.01
CA PRO A 184 19.48 24.75 -15.66
C PRO A 184 19.43 23.48 -14.76
N GLU A 185 19.68 22.28 -15.35
CA GLU A 185 19.72 20.95 -14.68
C GLU A 185 20.59 20.90 -13.40
N GLU A 186 21.76 21.55 -13.40
CA GLU A 186 22.63 21.62 -12.22
C GLU A 186 21.94 22.38 -11.06
N ASP A 187 21.26 23.48 -11.37
CA ASP A 187 20.51 24.26 -10.38
C ASP A 187 19.31 23.46 -9.86
N SER A 188 18.65 22.67 -10.71
CA SER A 188 17.52 21.81 -10.31
C SER A 188 17.94 20.66 -9.40
N MET A 189 19.11 20.04 -9.65
CA MET A 189 19.68 19.04 -8.74
C MET A 189 20.07 19.67 -7.40
N TRP A 190 20.78 20.80 -7.44
CA TRP A 190 21.17 21.52 -6.23
C TRP A 190 19.95 21.94 -5.41
N GLU A 191 18.90 22.44 -6.06
CA GLU A 191 17.65 22.82 -5.41
C GLU A 191 17.06 21.63 -4.66
N ALA A 192 16.90 20.47 -5.30
CA ALA A 192 16.40 19.26 -4.64
C ALA A 192 17.29 18.82 -3.46
N GLN A 193 18.60 18.81 -3.65
CA GLN A 193 19.57 18.45 -2.59
C GLN A 193 19.53 19.42 -1.40
N SER A 194 19.20 20.70 -1.64
CA SER A 194 19.12 21.72 -0.59
C SER A 194 18.00 21.45 0.42
N HIS A 195 17.00 20.64 0.05
CA HIS A 195 15.88 20.25 0.92
C HIS A 195 15.98 18.82 1.47
N ILE A 196 17.15 18.17 1.37
CA ILE A 196 17.33 16.75 1.70
C ILE A 196 16.88 16.37 3.13
N ASP A 197 17.07 17.25 4.11
CA ASP A 197 16.67 16.97 5.49
C ASP A 197 15.13 16.88 5.62
N ALA A 198 14.39 17.70 4.86
CA ALA A 198 12.93 17.59 4.75
C ALA A 198 12.53 16.30 4.00
N THR A 199 13.21 16.00 2.89
CA THR A 199 12.96 14.78 2.09
C THR A 199 13.14 13.51 2.89
N VAL A 200 14.29 13.34 3.56
CA VAL A 200 14.56 12.14 4.38
C VAL A 200 13.57 12.03 5.54
N THR A 201 13.15 13.17 6.11
CA THR A 201 12.10 13.21 7.15
C THR A 201 10.75 12.74 6.61
N GLN A 202 10.34 13.21 5.43
CA GLN A 202 9.10 12.78 4.77
C GLN A 202 9.12 11.29 4.46
N LEU A 203 10.21 10.80 3.85
CA LEU A 203 10.38 9.38 3.52
C LEU A 203 10.28 8.51 4.78
N PHE A 204 10.96 8.90 5.87
CA PHE A 204 10.91 8.20 7.14
C PHE A 204 9.49 8.17 7.73
N TYR A 205 8.81 9.32 7.74
CA TYR A 205 7.43 9.43 8.23
C TYR A 205 6.48 8.53 7.43
N THR A 206 6.46 8.66 6.10
CA THR A 206 5.58 7.87 5.23
C THR A 206 5.88 6.38 5.34
N SER A 207 7.16 5.99 5.40
CA SER A 207 7.55 4.58 5.51
C SER A 207 7.12 3.95 6.82
N ASN A 208 7.24 4.66 7.95
CA ASN A 208 6.77 4.15 9.23
C ASN A 208 5.23 4.09 9.30
N MET A 209 4.52 5.04 8.69
CA MET A 209 3.06 4.99 8.57
C MET A 209 2.59 3.78 7.75
N VAL A 210 3.30 3.45 6.66
CA VAL A 210 3.04 2.25 5.86
C VAL A 210 3.34 0.98 6.64
N TYR A 211 4.46 0.95 7.38
CA TYR A 211 4.79 -0.17 8.26
C TYR A 211 3.67 -0.42 9.28
N ASP A 212 3.25 0.62 10.00
CA ASP A 212 2.18 0.52 11.00
C ASP A 212 0.87 0.07 10.33
N LEU A 213 0.49 0.64 9.18
CA LEU A 213 -0.67 0.22 8.41
C LEU A 213 -0.62 -1.28 8.09
N PHE A 214 0.45 -1.75 7.46
CA PHE A 214 0.58 -3.15 7.04
C PHE A 214 0.57 -4.09 8.24
N TYR A 215 1.26 -3.72 9.31
CA TYR A 215 1.23 -4.48 10.56
C TYR A 215 -0.21 -4.64 11.07
N ARG A 216 -0.99 -3.56 11.08
CA ARG A 216 -2.38 -3.56 11.56
C ARG A 216 -3.34 -4.37 10.69
N TYR A 217 -2.98 -4.64 9.43
CA TYR A 217 -3.68 -5.58 8.54
C TYR A 217 -3.09 -7.01 8.55
N GLY A 218 -2.14 -7.28 9.44
CA GLY A 218 -1.61 -8.61 9.71
C GLY A 218 -0.33 -8.96 8.96
N PHE A 219 0.42 -7.96 8.48
CA PHE A 219 1.84 -8.13 8.12
C PHE A 219 2.70 -7.98 9.37
N THR A 220 2.60 -8.97 10.25
CA THR A 220 3.32 -9.04 11.53
C THR A 220 4.68 -9.71 11.37
N GLU A 221 5.43 -9.83 12.46
CA GLU A 221 6.73 -10.47 12.48
C GLU A 221 6.66 -11.92 11.97
N ALA A 222 5.67 -12.70 12.43
CA ALA A 222 5.46 -14.06 11.95
C ALA A 222 5.09 -14.15 10.46
N ALA A 223 4.50 -13.08 9.91
CA ALA A 223 4.20 -12.97 8.49
C ALA A 223 5.40 -12.44 7.65
N GLY A 224 6.53 -12.19 8.30
CA GLY A 224 7.78 -11.71 7.69
C GLY A 224 7.71 -10.25 7.30
N ASN A 225 7.30 -9.38 8.22
CA ASN A 225 7.45 -7.93 8.08
C ASN A 225 8.92 -7.50 8.13
N PHE A 226 9.18 -6.20 7.92
CA PHE A 226 10.53 -5.63 7.96
C PHE A 226 10.76 -4.96 9.31
N GLN A 227 11.48 -5.63 10.22
CA GLN A 227 11.68 -5.13 11.56
C GLN A 227 13.03 -5.60 12.15
N GLN A 228 13.76 -4.67 12.76
CA GLN A 228 15.06 -4.96 13.33
C GLN A 228 14.98 -5.91 14.54
N TYR A 229 13.95 -5.75 15.39
CA TYR A 229 13.69 -6.58 16.56
C TYR A 229 12.21 -6.98 16.65
N ASN A 230 11.94 -8.28 16.74
CA ASN A 230 10.59 -8.87 16.67
C ASN A 230 9.98 -9.11 18.04
N PHE A 231 10.63 -8.68 19.12
CA PHE A 231 10.10 -8.77 20.47
C PHE A 231 9.71 -10.21 20.89
N GLY A 232 10.34 -11.22 20.26
CA GLY A 232 10.02 -12.63 20.47
C GLY A 232 8.67 -13.08 19.90
N ARG A 233 8.06 -12.33 18.97
CA ARG A 233 6.76 -12.62 18.35
C ARG A 233 6.84 -13.55 17.12
N GLY A 234 8.04 -13.97 16.72
CA GLY A 234 8.26 -14.83 15.56
C GLY A 234 8.96 -14.09 14.43
N GLY A 235 8.98 -14.69 13.24
CA GLY A 235 9.72 -14.16 12.08
C GLY A 235 11.23 -14.28 12.24
N ALA A 236 11.96 -13.93 11.18
CA ALA A 236 13.38 -13.63 11.27
C ALA A 236 13.56 -12.12 11.55
N GLU A 237 14.44 -11.79 12.49
CA GLU A 237 14.73 -10.41 12.90
C GLU A 237 15.86 -9.80 12.04
N GLY A 238 16.10 -8.51 12.22
CA GLY A 238 17.28 -7.83 11.71
C GLY A 238 17.11 -7.25 10.31
N ASP A 239 15.86 -7.02 9.90
CA ASP A 239 15.50 -6.76 8.51
C ASP A 239 14.63 -5.52 8.29
N ALA A 240 14.79 -4.51 9.16
CA ALA A 240 14.20 -3.18 8.96
C ALA A 240 14.45 -2.63 7.54
N ASP A 241 13.51 -1.82 7.05
CA ASP A 241 13.61 -1.25 5.71
C ASP A 241 14.74 -0.22 5.61
N ILE A 242 15.55 -0.34 4.58
CA ILE A 242 16.53 0.66 4.18
C ILE A 242 15.83 1.59 3.18
N ALA A 243 15.63 2.85 3.54
CA ALA A 243 14.93 3.82 2.70
C ALA A 243 15.91 4.90 2.20
N ASN A 244 16.19 4.88 0.90
CA ASN A 244 17.13 5.78 0.24
C ASN A 244 16.36 6.93 -0.41
N ALA A 245 16.52 8.14 0.11
CA ALA A 245 16.01 9.36 -0.48
C ALA A 245 16.95 9.89 -1.56
N GLN A 246 16.39 10.45 -2.63
CA GLN A 246 17.14 11.04 -3.75
C GLN A 246 18.28 10.13 -4.24
N ASP A 247 18.01 8.84 -4.36
CA ASP A 247 19.03 7.83 -4.68
C ASP A 247 19.60 8.08 -6.09
N GLY A 248 20.90 8.34 -6.19
CA GLY A 248 21.55 8.73 -7.45
C GLY A 248 21.77 7.61 -8.46
N SER A 249 21.21 6.42 -8.22
CA SER A 249 21.27 5.32 -9.20
C SER A 249 20.30 5.48 -10.37
N GLY A 250 19.38 6.45 -10.33
CA GLY A 250 18.44 6.72 -11.41
C GLY A 250 17.64 8.01 -11.26
N PHE A 251 16.77 8.24 -12.24
CA PHE A 251 15.76 9.31 -12.26
C PHE A 251 14.43 8.73 -12.77
N ASN A 252 13.33 9.45 -12.53
CA ASN A 252 11.99 9.17 -13.08
C ASN A 252 11.44 7.78 -12.78
N ASN A 253 11.80 7.25 -11.62
CA ASN A 253 11.38 5.93 -11.19
C ASN A 253 11.49 5.81 -9.67
N ALA A 254 11.18 4.64 -9.14
CA ALA A 254 11.62 4.17 -7.84
C ALA A 254 11.80 2.65 -7.92
N ASN A 255 12.27 2.01 -6.85
CA ASN A 255 12.20 0.55 -6.74
C ASN A 255 12.31 0.09 -5.29
N PHE A 256 11.72 -1.07 -5.04
CA PHE A 256 11.89 -1.81 -3.81
C PHE A 256 12.51 -3.19 -4.05
N MET A 257 13.56 -3.51 -3.31
CA MET A 257 14.16 -4.85 -3.29
C MET A 257 13.63 -5.63 -2.08
N THR A 258 12.95 -6.74 -2.34
CA THR A 258 12.39 -7.62 -1.29
C THR A 258 13.14 -8.94 -1.17
N PRO A 259 14.23 -9.04 -0.37
CA PRO A 259 14.82 -10.34 -0.07
C PRO A 259 13.91 -11.13 0.90
N PRO A 260 14.17 -12.45 1.08
CA PRO A 260 13.44 -13.26 2.07
C PRO A 260 13.61 -12.72 3.50
N ASP A 261 12.66 -13.09 4.36
CA ASP A 261 12.61 -12.77 5.79
C ASP A 261 13.97 -12.88 6.52
N GLY A 262 14.30 -11.86 7.31
CA GLY A 262 15.61 -11.72 7.98
C GLY A 262 16.71 -11.04 7.16
N GLN A 263 16.35 -10.42 6.03
CA GLN A 263 17.24 -9.54 5.25
C GLN A 263 16.52 -8.23 4.93
N ASN A 264 17.21 -7.11 5.11
CA ASN A 264 16.62 -5.78 4.95
C ASN A 264 15.97 -5.60 3.57
N GLY A 265 14.72 -5.15 3.58
CA GLY A 265 14.11 -4.52 2.40
C GLY A 265 14.88 -3.26 2.02
N ARG A 266 14.81 -2.88 0.75
CA ARG A 266 15.45 -1.62 0.31
C ARG A 266 14.59 -0.85 -0.68
N CYS A 267 14.04 0.26 -0.20
CA CYS A 267 13.32 1.24 -0.98
C CYS A 267 14.31 2.29 -1.53
N ARG A 268 14.27 2.54 -2.83
CA ARG A 268 15.07 3.57 -3.51
C ARG A 268 14.14 4.53 -4.23
N MET A 269 14.07 5.74 -3.73
CA MET A 269 13.29 6.83 -4.31
C MET A 269 14.21 7.72 -5.14
N TYR A 270 13.71 8.18 -6.29
CA TYR A 270 14.51 9.00 -7.21
C TYR A 270 13.91 10.39 -7.41
N LEU A 271 14.79 11.31 -7.80
CA LEU A 271 14.39 12.57 -8.39
C LEU A 271 13.75 12.34 -9.77
N TRP A 272 12.87 13.25 -10.16
CA TRP A 272 12.25 13.25 -11.47
C TRP A 272 12.74 14.46 -12.27
N ASN A 273 13.35 14.24 -13.44
CA ASN A 273 13.81 15.33 -14.30
C ASN A 273 12.78 15.71 -15.37
N THR A 274 11.50 15.65 -14.99
CA THR A 274 10.31 15.89 -15.82
C THR A 274 9.80 17.33 -15.76
N ALA A 275 10.27 18.11 -14.79
CA ALA A 275 9.95 19.53 -14.58
C ALA A 275 11.19 20.25 -14.01
N SER A 276 11.10 21.58 -13.89
CA SER A 276 12.16 22.41 -13.29
C SER A 276 11.59 23.29 -12.17
N PRO A 277 12.11 23.22 -10.92
CA PRO A 277 13.12 22.28 -10.44
C PRO A 277 12.62 20.82 -10.51
N TYR A 278 13.53 19.86 -10.32
CA TYR A 278 13.21 18.43 -10.36
C TYR A 278 12.25 18.06 -9.23
N PRO A 279 11.04 17.53 -9.52
CA PRO A 279 10.19 16.98 -8.49
C PRO A 279 10.89 15.84 -7.74
N ASP A 280 10.83 15.88 -6.42
CA ASP A 280 11.42 14.87 -5.56
C ASP A 280 10.41 13.73 -5.31
N GLY A 281 10.65 12.55 -5.88
CA GLY A 281 9.70 11.43 -5.81
C GLY A 281 9.39 10.96 -4.39
N ASP A 282 10.31 11.20 -3.45
CA ASP A 282 10.14 11.00 -2.01
C ASP A 282 8.97 11.80 -1.42
N MET A 283 8.61 12.93 -2.04
CA MET A 283 7.50 13.80 -1.62
C MET A 283 6.14 13.37 -2.20
N GLU A 284 6.12 12.39 -3.10
CA GLU A 284 4.88 11.77 -3.57
C GLU A 284 4.63 10.45 -2.80
N ALA A 285 3.80 10.53 -1.76
CA ALA A 285 3.44 9.41 -0.90
C ALA A 285 2.90 8.21 -1.71
N GLY A 286 2.19 8.44 -2.81
CA GLY A 286 1.71 7.36 -3.69
C GLY A 286 2.84 6.49 -4.24
N ILE A 287 3.99 7.08 -4.60
CA ILE A 287 5.17 6.34 -5.07
C ILE A 287 5.80 5.59 -3.90
N VAL A 288 6.01 6.25 -2.76
CA VAL A 288 6.60 5.60 -1.56
C VAL A 288 5.76 4.41 -1.09
N ILE A 289 4.43 4.56 -1.03
CA ILE A 289 3.50 3.50 -0.64
C ILE A 289 3.53 2.35 -1.65
N HIS A 290 3.56 2.65 -2.95
CA HIS A 290 3.68 1.65 -4.02
C HIS A 290 4.93 0.80 -3.82
N GLU A 291 6.09 1.42 -3.62
CA GLU A 291 7.35 0.69 -3.44
C GLU A 291 7.33 -0.21 -2.19
N LEU A 292 6.87 0.31 -1.05
CA LEU A 292 6.78 -0.47 0.18
C LEU A 292 5.76 -1.63 0.06
N ALA A 293 4.72 -1.47 -0.77
CA ALA A 293 3.76 -2.54 -1.06
C ALA A 293 4.36 -3.70 -1.88
N HIS A 294 5.46 -3.51 -2.62
CA HIS A 294 6.22 -4.64 -3.17
C HIS A 294 6.85 -5.48 -2.05
N GLY A 295 7.30 -4.86 -0.96
CA GLY A 295 7.75 -5.52 0.25
C GLY A 295 6.68 -6.45 0.83
N LEU A 296 5.49 -5.88 1.07
CA LEU A 296 4.31 -6.60 1.57
C LEU A 296 3.93 -7.79 0.67
N SER A 297 3.63 -7.51 -0.60
CA SER A 297 3.09 -8.51 -1.53
C SER A 297 4.07 -9.65 -1.77
N THR A 298 5.38 -9.35 -1.85
CA THR A 298 6.42 -10.36 -2.07
C THR A 298 6.69 -11.21 -0.84
N ARG A 299 6.68 -10.65 0.38
CA ARG A 299 6.87 -11.42 1.63
C ARG A 299 5.66 -12.31 1.92
N LEU A 300 4.44 -11.84 1.66
CA LEU A 300 3.23 -12.62 1.91
C LEU A 300 3.02 -13.76 0.90
N THR A 301 3.23 -13.49 -0.39
CA THR A 301 2.93 -14.46 -1.46
C THR A 301 3.88 -15.66 -1.42
N GLY A 302 3.33 -16.85 -1.23
CA GLY A 302 4.14 -18.09 -1.12
C GLY A 302 4.97 -18.17 0.17
N GLY A 303 4.74 -17.25 1.11
CA GLY A 303 5.30 -17.21 2.46
C GLY A 303 6.65 -16.49 2.59
N PRO A 304 6.97 -16.03 3.82
CA PRO A 304 8.03 -15.03 4.09
C PRO A 304 9.44 -15.46 3.70
N LYS A 305 9.68 -16.77 3.57
CA LYS A 305 10.99 -17.33 3.20
C LYS A 305 11.22 -17.40 1.68
N ASN A 306 10.24 -17.02 0.85
CA ASN A 306 10.31 -17.19 -0.60
C ASN A 306 9.91 -15.94 -1.40
N SER A 307 10.86 -15.05 -1.63
CA SER A 307 10.64 -13.84 -2.43
C SER A 307 10.61 -14.02 -3.96
N ARG A 308 10.45 -15.25 -4.47
CA ARG A 308 10.44 -15.53 -5.92
C ARG A 308 9.04 -15.60 -6.52
N CYS A 309 8.01 -15.40 -5.70
CA CYS A 309 6.64 -15.73 -6.09
C CYS A 309 5.94 -14.69 -6.96
N LEU A 310 6.47 -13.47 -7.07
CA LEU A 310 5.95 -12.40 -7.93
C LEU A 310 7.00 -11.97 -8.98
N GLY A 311 7.79 -12.92 -9.48
CA GLY A 311 8.99 -12.61 -10.26
C GLY A 311 8.81 -12.47 -11.78
N TRP A 312 7.66 -12.88 -12.35
CA TRP A 312 7.46 -12.80 -13.80
C TRP A 312 5.99 -12.76 -14.25
N GLY A 313 5.75 -12.20 -15.43
CA GLY A 313 4.47 -12.24 -16.13
C GLY A 313 3.32 -11.66 -15.31
N GLU A 314 2.18 -12.35 -15.34
CA GLU A 314 0.95 -11.93 -14.66
C GLU A 314 1.12 -11.76 -13.14
N SER A 315 1.90 -12.65 -12.51
CA SER A 315 2.18 -12.56 -11.06
C SER A 315 2.98 -11.31 -10.69
N CYS A 316 3.99 -10.95 -11.50
CA CYS A 316 4.76 -9.73 -11.27
C CYS A 316 3.93 -8.48 -11.55
N GLY A 317 3.09 -8.53 -12.60
CA GLY A 317 2.14 -7.45 -12.87
C GLY A 317 1.16 -7.21 -11.73
N MET A 318 0.62 -8.25 -11.08
CA MET A 318 -0.19 -8.05 -9.88
C MET A 318 0.60 -7.40 -8.73
N GLY A 319 1.91 -7.67 -8.63
CA GLY A 319 2.83 -6.95 -7.75
C GLY A 319 2.75 -5.43 -7.90
N GLU A 320 2.82 -4.94 -9.13
CA GLU A 320 2.63 -3.52 -9.48
C GLU A 320 1.21 -3.04 -9.14
N GLY A 321 0.20 -3.86 -9.47
CA GLY A 321 -1.20 -3.50 -9.25
C GLY A 321 -1.60 -3.38 -7.78
N TRP A 322 -1.04 -4.23 -6.90
CA TRP A 322 -1.26 -4.09 -5.45
C TRP A 322 -0.64 -2.81 -4.90
N GLY A 323 0.54 -2.41 -5.39
CA GLY A 323 1.16 -1.15 -5.01
C GLY A 323 0.30 0.06 -5.36
N ASP A 324 -0.19 0.10 -6.61
CA ASP A 324 -1.08 1.16 -7.07
C ASP A 324 -2.42 1.17 -6.32
N PHE A 325 -3.02 -0.01 -6.09
CA PHE A 325 -4.27 -0.12 -5.34
C PHE A 325 -4.14 0.36 -3.89
N ILE A 326 -3.06 0.00 -3.20
CA ILE A 326 -2.83 0.41 -1.80
C ILE A 326 -2.58 1.91 -1.74
N ALA A 327 -1.72 2.45 -2.61
CA ALA A 327 -1.47 3.88 -2.72
C ALA A 327 -2.76 4.67 -2.96
N THR A 328 -3.58 4.21 -3.92
CA THR A 328 -4.88 4.80 -4.25
C THR A 328 -5.86 4.72 -3.08
N SER A 329 -5.92 3.59 -2.39
CA SER A 329 -6.78 3.40 -1.22
C SER A 329 -6.41 4.33 -0.07
N VAL A 330 -5.12 4.53 0.20
CA VAL A 330 -4.63 5.40 1.28
C VAL A 330 -4.99 6.87 1.03
N ARG A 331 -4.89 7.34 -0.22
CA ARG A 331 -5.22 8.72 -0.59
C ARG A 331 -6.70 8.95 -0.91
N SER A 332 -7.50 7.88 -0.92
CA SER A 332 -8.94 7.98 -1.20
C SER A 332 -9.69 8.73 -0.11
N THR A 333 -10.82 9.35 -0.45
CA THR A 333 -11.68 10.06 0.50
C THR A 333 -13.12 9.54 0.43
N SER A 334 -13.97 9.96 1.37
CA SER A 334 -15.40 9.65 1.32
C SER A 334 -16.12 10.22 0.10
N THR A 335 -15.54 11.23 -0.54
CA THR A 335 -16.00 11.71 -1.85
C THR A 335 -15.22 10.98 -2.94
N TYR A 336 -15.94 10.30 -3.83
CA TYR A 336 -15.35 9.59 -4.95
C TYR A 336 -14.53 10.53 -5.85
N SER A 337 -13.41 10.04 -6.37
CA SER A 337 -12.56 10.70 -7.36
C SER A 337 -11.83 9.66 -8.19
N ASP A 338 -11.40 10.05 -9.39
CA ASP A 338 -10.50 9.24 -10.21
C ASP A 338 -9.05 9.51 -9.79
N TYR A 339 -8.21 8.48 -9.80
CA TYR A 339 -6.84 8.58 -9.26
C TYR A 339 -5.78 8.23 -10.30
N ALA A 340 -4.89 9.19 -10.55
CA ALA A 340 -3.68 8.98 -11.33
C ALA A 340 -2.52 8.61 -10.40
N MET A 341 -1.57 7.81 -10.92
CA MET A 341 -0.33 7.48 -10.21
C MET A 341 0.83 8.33 -10.73
N GLY A 342 1.64 8.89 -9.83
CA GLY A 342 2.86 9.60 -10.17
C GLY A 342 2.63 10.90 -10.93
N ALA A 343 1.43 11.50 -10.86
CA ALA A 343 1.05 12.63 -11.72
C ALA A 343 1.90 13.88 -11.44
N TRP A 344 2.15 14.17 -10.17
CA TRP A 344 2.96 15.29 -9.76
C TRP A 344 4.43 15.07 -10.11
N ALA A 345 5.02 13.95 -9.68
CA ALA A 345 6.43 13.66 -9.92
C ALA A 345 6.75 13.53 -11.43
N SER A 346 5.85 12.92 -12.21
CA SER A 346 6.06 12.77 -13.66
C SER A 346 5.72 14.02 -14.47
N ASN A 347 5.12 15.05 -13.83
CA ASN A 347 4.62 16.25 -14.50
C ASN A 347 3.65 15.91 -15.65
N ARG A 348 2.75 14.96 -15.41
CA ARG A 348 1.73 14.49 -16.35
C ARG A 348 0.40 14.40 -15.64
N GLU A 349 -0.60 15.15 -16.12
CA GLU A 349 -1.93 15.19 -15.51
C GLU A 349 -2.56 13.80 -15.33
N GLY A 350 -2.44 12.92 -16.35
CA GLY A 350 -2.93 11.54 -16.28
C GLY A 350 -2.00 10.55 -15.57
N GLY A 351 -0.84 10.99 -15.06
CA GLY A 351 0.14 10.14 -14.43
C GLY A 351 0.96 9.26 -15.39
N ILE A 352 1.50 8.18 -14.84
CA ILE A 352 2.44 7.27 -15.52
C ILE A 352 1.79 5.99 -16.08
N ARG A 353 0.54 5.72 -15.72
CA ARG A 353 -0.23 4.56 -16.22
C ARG A 353 -0.97 4.94 -17.51
N ASN A 354 -1.44 3.97 -18.28
CA ASN A 354 -2.17 4.23 -19.53
C ASN A 354 -3.53 4.87 -19.28
N TYR A 355 -4.16 4.53 -18.14
CA TYR A 355 -5.45 5.04 -17.73
C TYR A 355 -5.42 5.43 -16.25
N VAL A 356 -6.21 6.44 -15.90
CA VAL A 356 -6.52 6.82 -14.51
C VAL A 356 -7.44 5.75 -13.91
N TYR A 357 -7.32 5.42 -12.62
CA TYR A 357 -8.26 4.50 -11.97
C TYR A 357 -9.62 5.14 -11.84
N SER A 358 -10.63 4.52 -12.44
CA SER A 358 -11.95 5.14 -12.60
C SER A 358 -13.05 4.10 -12.79
N LEU A 359 -14.18 4.30 -12.11
CA LEU A 359 -15.41 3.55 -12.35
C LEU A 359 -16.03 3.84 -13.73
N ASP A 360 -15.69 4.98 -14.35
CA ASP A 360 -16.16 5.31 -15.68
C ASP A 360 -15.37 4.50 -16.73
N THR A 361 -16.05 3.54 -17.34
CA THR A 361 -15.48 2.68 -18.39
C THR A 361 -15.04 3.41 -19.66
N THR A 362 -15.45 4.68 -19.83
CA THR A 362 -14.97 5.54 -20.91
C THR A 362 -13.62 6.18 -20.57
N ILE A 363 -13.34 6.40 -19.29
CA ILE A 363 -12.04 6.90 -18.78
C ILE A 363 -11.06 5.73 -18.67
N ASN A 364 -11.48 4.63 -18.01
CA ASN A 364 -10.71 3.42 -17.89
C ASN A 364 -11.47 2.21 -18.48
N PRO A 365 -11.19 1.81 -19.72
CA PRO A 365 -11.87 0.69 -20.38
C PRO A 365 -11.23 -0.67 -20.06
N SER A 366 -10.34 -0.75 -19.05
CA SER A 366 -9.57 -1.97 -18.80
C SER A 366 -10.47 -3.11 -18.33
N THR A 367 -10.27 -4.29 -18.91
CA THR A 367 -10.86 -5.58 -18.50
C THR A 367 -9.78 -6.65 -18.48
N TYR A 368 -10.09 -7.88 -18.06
CA TYR A 368 -9.12 -8.98 -18.10
C TYR A 368 -8.52 -9.18 -19.51
N LYS A 369 -9.34 -9.07 -20.56
CA LYS A 369 -8.91 -9.16 -21.97
C LYS A 369 -7.99 -8.01 -22.41
N THR A 370 -7.89 -6.92 -21.66
CA THR A 370 -6.90 -5.87 -21.94
C THR A 370 -5.47 -6.42 -21.89
N LEU A 371 -5.20 -7.47 -21.11
CA LEU A 371 -3.89 -8.13 -21.04
C LEU A 371 -3.38 -8.67 -22.40
N ASP A 372 -4.29 -8.96 -23.34
CA ASP A 372 -3.93 -9.43 -24.68
C ASP A 372 -3.66 -8.30 -25.69
N LYS A 373 -3.85 -7.04 -25.30
CA LYS A 373 -3.61 -5.90 -26.19
C LYS A 373 -2.11 -5.65 -26.40
N PRO A 374 -1.71 -5.15 -27.57
CA PRO A 374 -0.34 -4.68 -27.78
C PRO A 374 0.06 -3.66 -26.69
N GLY A 375 1.21 -3.89 -26.06
CA GLY A 375 1.71 -3.04 -24.97
C GLY A 375 1.52 -3.62 -23.56
N TYR A 376 0.66 -4.63 -23.38
CA TYR A 376 0.38 -5.26 -22.07
C TYR A 376 1.29 -6.46 -21.73
N TRP A 377 2.53 -6.44 -22.22
CA TRP A 377 3.56 -7.42 -21.87
C TRP A 377 4.45 -6.97 -20.72
N GLY A 378 4.47 -5.67 -20.41
CA GLY A 378 5.21 -5.10 -19.30
C GLY A 378 4.43 -5.20 -17.99
N VAL A 379 5.13 -5.45 -16.89
CA VAL A 379 4.52 -5.69 -15.56
C VAL A 379 3.65 -4.51 -15.11
N HIS A 380 4.09 -3.27 -15.33
CA HIS A 380 3.30 -2.07 -15.01
C HIS A 380 1.95 -2.00 -15.75
N ALA A 381 1.94 -2.38 -17.04
CA ALA A 381 0.72 -2.39 -17.85
C ALA A 381 -0.23 -3.51 -17.41
N ILE A 382 0.31 -4.67 -16.99
CA ILE A 382 -0.51 -5.72 -16.39
C ILE A 382 -1.07 -5.24 -15.03
N GLY A 383 -0.25 -4.55 -14.24
CA GLY A 383 -0.60 -4.07 -12.91
C GLY A 383 -1.73 -3.07 -12.88
N GLU A 384 -1.78 -2.11 -13.82
CA GLU A 384 -2.90 -1.17 -13.89
C GLU A 384 -4.26 -1.86 -14.11
N VAL A 385 -4.30 -2.99 -14.82
CA VAL A 385 -5.53 -3.78 -14.99
C VAL A 385 -5.96 -4.40 -13.66
N TRP A 386 -5.00 -4.95 -12.91
CA TRP A 386 -5.27 -5.53 -11.59
C TRP A 386 -5.70 -4.47 -10.56
N ALA A 387 -5.00 -3.34 -10.52
CA ALA A 387 -5.34 -2.22 -9.65
C ALA A 387 -6.74 -1.67 -9.93
N GLU A 388 -7.11 -1.53 -11.22
CA GLU A 388 -8.46 -1.11 -11.63
C GLU A 388 -9.54 -2.10 -11.17
N MET A 389 -9.29 -3.41 -11.30
CA MET A 389 -10.21 -4.43 -10.78
C MET A 389 -10.42 -4.29 -9.28
N LEU A 390 -9.34 -4.14 -8.51
CA LEU A 390 -9.43 -3.98 -7.05
C LEU A 390 -10.09 -2.66 -6.65
N TRP A 391 -9.84 -1.58 -7.40
CA TRP A 391 -10.49 -0.29 -7.20
C TRP A 391 -12.01 -0.38 -7.35
N VAL A 392 -12.49 -1.02 -8.43
CA VAL A 392 -13.92 -1.25 -8.66
C VAL A 392 -14.54 -2.07 -7.55
N VAL A 393 -13.88 -3.16 -7.13
CA VAL A 393 -14.34 -3.97 -6.00
C VAL A 393 -14.42 -3.13 -4.72
N GLN A 394 -13.45 -2.25 -4.47
CA GLN A 394 -13.45 -1.39 -3.28
C GLN A 394 -14.62 -0.44 -3.27
N GLN A 395 -14.90 0.21 -4.41
CA GLN A 395 -16.01 1.16 -4.51
C GLN A 395 -17.37 0.48 -4.33
N ARG A 396 -17.53 -0.77 -4.82
CA ARG A 396 -18.74 -1.57 -4.51
C ARG A 396 -18.89 -1.86 -3.02
N PHE A 397 -17.77 -2.20 -2.37
CA PHE A 397 -17.73 -2.41 -0.93
C PHE A 397 -18.06 -1.12 -0.16
N ILE A 398 -17.53 0.03 -0.59
CA ILE A 398 -17.85 1.34 -0.01
C ILE A 398 -19.33 1.66 -0.18
N GLY A 399 -19.92 1.42 -1.36
CA GLY A 399 -21.36 1.58 -1.57
C GLY A 399 -22.22 0.72 -0.65
N THR A 400 -21.72 -0.43 -0.22
CA THR A 400 -22.45 -1.38 0.66
C THR A 400 -22.23 -1.09 2.15
N TYR A 401 -20.99 -0.79 2.54
CA TYR A 401 -20.55 -0.72 3.94
C TYR A 401 -20.16 0.69 4.41
N GLY A 402 -20.26 1.68 3.52
CA GLY A 402 -19.76 3.03 3.74
C GLY A 402 -18.24 3.12 3.68
N PHE A 403 -17.74 4.36 3.78
CA PHE A 403 -16.32 4.69 3.81
C PHE A 403 -15.84 4.94 5.25
N SER A 404 -14.62 4.53 5.57
CA SER A 404 -13.92 4.97 6.79
C SER A 404 -12.88 6.03 6.45
N GLU A 405 -12.91 7.16 7.16
CA GLU A 405 -11.93 8.26 7.01
C GLU A 405 -10.49 7.88 7.43
N THR A 406 -10.29 6.67 7.95
CA THR A 406 -8.98 6.13 8.29
C THR A 406 -8.91 4.65 7.95
N LEU A 407 -7.77 4.23 7.43
CA LEU A 407 -7.43 2.82 7.28
C LEU A 407 -6.74 2.24 8.53
N LEU A 408 -6.36 3.08 9.49
CA LEU A 408 -5.69 2.64 10.71
C LEU A 408 -6.73 2.28 11.79
N PRO A 409 -6.73 1.03 12.29
CA PRO A 409 -7.60 0.64 13.38
C PRO A 409 -7.21 1.30 14.71
N PRO A 410 -8.15 1.42 15.66
CA PRO A 410 -7.86 1.98 16.98
C PRO A 410 -6.80 1.16 17.72
N VAL A 411 -5.91 1.82 18.45
CA VAL A 411 -4.96 1.15 19.34
C VAL A 411 -5.73 0.50 20.51
N PRO A 412 -5.53 -0.80 20.80
CA PRO A 412 -6.16 -1.46 21.94
C PRO A 412 -5.74 -0.84 23.28
N ASN A 413 -6.62 -0.94 24.28
CA ASN A 413 -6.31 -0.61 25.66
C ASN A 413 -5.24 -1.57 26.23
N ALA A 414 -4.65 -1.21 27.37
CA ALA A 414 -3.61 -2.01 28.02
C ALA A 414 -4.05 -3.43 28.43
N ASP A 415 -5.35 -3.67 28.58
CA ASP A 415 -5.94 -4.99 28.85
C ASP A 415 -6.28 -5.79 27.58
N GLY A 416 -5.98 -5.24 26.39
CA GLY A 416 -6.27 -5.82 25.08
C GLY A 416 -7.68 -5.56 24.57
N SER A 417 -8.55 -4.90 25.35
CA SER A 417 -9.87 -4.50 24.87
C SER A 417 -9.77 -3.36 23.86
N LEU A 418 -10.69 -3.30 22.91
CA LEU A 418 -10.77 -2.14 22.02
C LEU A 418 -11.49 -0.97 22.71
N PRO A 419 -11.01 0.27 22.55
CA PRO A 419 -11.82 1.43 22.90
C PRO A 419 -13.09 1.46 22.04
N PRO A 420 -14.15 2.20 22.47
CA PRO A 420 -15.31 2.44 21.61
C PRO A 420 -14.85 2.95 20.24
N ASN A 421 -15.30 2.29 19.18
CA ASN A 421 -14.83 2.57 17.83
C ASN A 421 -15.91 2.24 16.80
N ASP A 422 -15.78 2.83 15.60
CA ASP A 422 -16.59 2.50 14.43
C ASP A 422 -15.84 1.66 13.40
N PHE A 423 -14.58 1.29 13.68
CA PHE A 423 -13.70 0.63 12.71
C PHE A 423 -14.07 -0.84 12.52
N TYR A 424 -14.35 -1.55 13.61
CA TYR A 424 -14.67 -2.98 13.59
C TYR A 424 -16.16 -3.24 13.84
N ARG A 425 -16.66 -4.33 13.27
CA ARG A 425 -17.96 -4.92 13.65
C ARG A 425 -17.89 -5.37 15.13
N PRO A 426 -19.05 -5.49 15.83
CA PRO A 426 -19.07 -6.01 17.19
C PRO A 426 -18.33 -7.36 17.31
N GLN A 427 -17.46 -7.48 18.31
CA GLN A 427 -16.69 -8.70 18.57
C GLN A 427 -17.62 -9.89 18.75
N THR A 428 -17.37 -10.97 18.02
CA THR A 428 -18.08 -12.25 18.15
C THR A 428 -17.20 -13.32 18.79
N PHE A 429 -17.82 -14.38 19.29
CA PHE A 429 -17.13 -15.47 19.98
C PHE A 429 -17.55 -16.82 19.42
N HIS A 430 -16.60 -17.75 19.33
CA HIS A 430 -16.86 -19.10 18.88
C HIS A 430 -17.78 -19.83 19.88
N PRO A 431 -18.92 -20.39 19.44
CA PRO A 431 -19.98 -20.85 20.34
C PRO A 431 -19.58 -22.03 21.24
N LEU A 432 -18.58 -22.82 20.82
CA LEU A 432 -18.15 -24.01 21.58
C LEU A 432 -16.96 -23.75 22.50
N THR A 433 -16.07 -22.82 22.13
CA THR A 433 -14.82 -22.58 22.87
C THR A 433 -14.88 -21.30 23.69
N GLY A 434 -15.82 -20.40 23.38
CA GLY A 434 -15.89 -19.05 23.97
C GLY A 434 -14.73 -18.15 23.56
N GLN A 435 -13.87 -18.59 22.63
CA GLN A 435 -12.74 -17.81 22.14
C GLN A 435 -13.23 -16.69 21.21
N ALA A 436 -12.62 -15.51 21.30
CA ALA A 436 -12.92 -14.42 20.40
C ALA A 436 -12.60 -14.82 18.95
N ASN A 437 -13.53 -14.57 18.03
CA ASN A 437 -13.27 -14.70 16.60
C ASN A 437 -12.38 -13.53 16.12
N PRO A 438 -11.74 -13.65 14.94
CA PRO A 438 -11.04 -12.52 14.34
C PRO A 438 -11.96 -11.29 14.20
N LEU A 439 -11.37 -10.10 14.37
CA LEU A 439 -12.09 -8.85 14.18
C LEU A 439 -12.31 -8.59 12.69
N VAL A 440 -13.50 -8.09 12.36
CA VAL A 440 -13.90 -7.81 10.97
C VAL A 440 -14.06 -6.31 10.79
N PRO A 441 -13.29 -5.66 9.89
CA PRO A 441 -13.51 -4.25 9.58
C PRO A 441 -14.94 -3.99 9.11
N LYS A 442 -15.49 -2.87 9.54
CA LYS A 442 -16.90 -2.52 9.32
C LYS A 442 -17.14 -1.91 7.93
N HIS A 443 -16.23 -1.09 7.44
CA HIS A 443 -16.40 -0.25 6.25
C HIS A 443 -15.79 -0.87 4.99
N GLY A 444 -16.21 -0.41 3.82
CA GLY A 444 -15.86 -1.04 2.55
C GLY A 444 -14.38 -0.95 2.21
N ASN A 445 -13.78 0.23 2.35
CA ASN A 445 -12.36 0.46 2.11
C ASN A 445 -11.49 -0.33 3.09
N THR A 446 -11.85 -0.35 4.38
CA THR A 446 -11.09 -1.08 5.41
C THR A 446 -11.25 -2.59 5.29
N LEU A 447 -12.44 -3.08 4.94
CA LEU A 447 -12.71 -4.49 4.77
C LEU A 447 -12.00 -5.04 3.53
N LEU A 448 -12.08 -4.38 2.37
CA LEU A 448 -11.38 -4.88 1.19
C LEU A 448 -9.86 -4.84 1.37
N MET A 449 -9.31 -3.81 2.03
CA MET A 449 -7.88 -3.79 2.35
C MET A 449 -7.46 -5.04 3.15
N GLN A 450 -8.25 -5.43 4.17
CA GLN A 450 -8.02 -6.66 4.94
C GLN A 450 -8.09 -7.91 4.05
N LEU A 451 -9.12 -8.02 3.20
CA LEU A 451 -9.30 -9.18 2.33
C LEU A 451 -8.19 -9.31 1.27
N VAL A 452 -7.66 -8.20 0.77
CA VAL A 452 -6.53 -8.18 -0.17
C VAL A 452 -5.25 -8.68 0.52
N VAL A 453 -4.93 -8.16 1.71
CA VAL A 453 -3.76 -8.58 2.48
C VAL A 453 -3.86 -10.06 2.89
N ASP A 454 -5.04 -10.52 3.29
CA ASP A 454 -5.26 -11.93 3.60
C ASP A 454 -5.25 -12.82 2.34
N GLY A 455 -5.73 -12.32 1.21
CA GLY A 455 -5.62 -12.98 -0.09
C GLY A 455 -4.17 -13.25 -0.48
N MET A 456 -3.26 -12.28 -0.28
CA MET A 456 -1.82 -12.46 -0.52
C MET A 456 -1.22 -13.60 0.32
N LYS A 457 -1.69 -13.80 1.56
CA LYS A 457 -1.25 -14.89 2.44
C LYS A 457 -1.75 -16.26 1.97
N LEU A 458 -2.89 -16.30 1.28
CA LEU A 458 -3.58 -17.54 0.88
C LEU A 458 -3.22 -18.01 -0.53
N GLN A 459 -2.86 -17.09 -1.42
CA GLN A 459 -2.60 -17.39 -2.82
C GLN A 459 -1.33 -18.24 -3.01
N PRO A 460 -1.26 -19.06 -4.07
CA PRO A 460 -0.06 -19.85 -4.38
C PRO A 460 1.11 -18.96 -4.78
N CYS A 461 2.30 -19.57 -4.89
CA CYS A 461 3.45 -18.92 -5.50
C CYS A 461 3.22 -18.77 -7.01
N SER A 462 3.61 -17.62 -7.60
CA SER A 462 3.35 -17.26 -9.00
C SER A 462 1.85 -17.35 -9.40
N PRO A 463 0.97 -16.66 -8.66
CA PRO A 463 -0.47 -16.70 -8.92
C PRO A 463 -0.82 -16.02 -10.26
N SER A 464 -1.89 -16.49 -10.90
CA SER A 464 -2.65 -15.75 -11.91
C SER A 464 -3.69 -14.82 -11.27
N PHE A 465 -4.33 -13.96 -12.05
CA PHE A 465 -5.47 -13.13 -11.65
C PHE A 465 -6.59 -14.01 -11.11
N PHE A 466 -6.80 -15.21 -11.67
CA PHE A 466 -7.78 -16.17 -11.15
C PHE A 466 -7.42 -16.64 -9.75
N ASP A 467 -6.15 -17.02 -9.54
CA ASP A 467 -5.67 -17.50 -8.23
C ASP A 467 -5.78 -16.39 -7.18
N ALA A 468 -5.38 -15.15 -7.53
CA ALA A 468 -5.44 -14.00 -6.63
C ALA A 468 -6.90 -13.60 -6.30
N ARG A 469 -7.78 -13.55 -7.30
CA ARG A 469 -9.22 -13.32 -7.12
C ARG A 469 -9.82 -14.35 -6.17
N ASP A 470 -9.57 -15.63 -6.44
CA ASP A 470 -10.11 -16.73 -5.66
C ASP A 470 -9.55 -16.73 -4.24
N ALA A 471 -8.29 -16.32 -4.05
CA ALA A 471 -7.69 -16.12 -2.73
C ALA A 471 -8.34 -14.99 -1.93
N ILE A 472 -8.69 -13.86 -2.57
CA ILE A 472 -9.43 -12.75 -1.92
C ILE A 472 -10.84 -13.20 -1.52
N ILE A 473 -11.53 -13.94 -2.39
CA ILE A 473 -12.85 -14.52 -2.07
C ILE A 473 -12.71 -15.53 -0.93
N ARG A 474 -11.65 -16.35 -0.93
CA ARG A 474 -11.38 -17.29 0.15
C ARG A 474 -11.04 -16.58 1.47
N ALA A 475 -10.36 -15.44 1.43
CA ALA A 475 -10.12 -14.62 2.61
C ALA A 475 -11.45 -14.17 3.23
N ASP A 476 -12.43 -13.78 2.42
CA ASP A 476 -13.77 -13.43 2.90
C ASP A 476 -14.49 -14.62 3.53
N GLU A 477 -14.44 -15.79 2.91
CA GLU A 477 -15.02 -17.01 3.47
C GLU A 477 -14.46 -17.34 4.86
N ILE A 478 -13.17 -17.09 5.08
CA ILE A 478 -12.50 -17.36 6.35
C ILE A 478 -12.82 -16.26 7.38
N LEU A 479 -12.79 -14.98 6.99
CA LEU A 479 -12.92 -13.85 7.90
C LEU A 479 -14.38 -13.56 8.29
N THR A 480 -15.29 -13.63 7.33
CA THR A 480 -16.70 -13.22 7.51
C THR A 480 -17.68 -14.39 7.39
N GLY A 481 -17.20 -15.58 7.02
CA GLY A 481 -18.09 -16.70 6.65
C GLY A 481 -18.63 -16.60 5.23
N GLY A 482 -18.10 -15.68 4.40
CA GLY A 482 -18.46 -15.53 3.00
C GLY A 482 -19.61 -14.54 2.76
N ASP A 483 -19.89 -13.66 3.73
CA ASP A 483 -20.96 -12.65 3.67
C ASP A 483 -20.88 -11.78 2.41
N ASN A 484 -19.67 -11.58 1.87
CA ASN A 484 -19.39 -10.68 0.76
C ASN A 484 -19.11 -11.41 -0.56
N THR A 485 -19.25 -12.74 -0.60
CA THR A 485 -18.90 -13.57 -1.77
C THR A 485 -19.50 -13.02 -3.06
N CYS A 486 -20.78 -12.63 -3.04
CA CYS A 486 -21.45 -12.16 -4.25
C CYS A 486 -20.98 -10.77 -4.66
N ALA A 487 -20.75 -9.85 -3.72
CA ALA A 487 -20.23 -8.51 -4.02
C ALA A 487 -18.82 -8.57 -4.63
N LEU A 488 -17.96 -9.48 -4.14
CA LEU A 488 -16.64 -9.73 -4.70
C LEU A 488 -16.75 -10.25 -6.14
N TRP A 489 -17.55 -11.29 -6.37
CA TRP A 489 -17.74 -11.84 -7.72
C TRP A 489 -18.31 -10.82 -8.70
N GLU A 490 -19.26 -10.00 -8.27
CA GLU A 490 -19.82 -8.93 -9.10
C GLU A 490 -18.74 -7.90 -9.47
N GLY A 491 -17.94 -7.43 -8.51
CA GLY A 491 -16.89 -6.45 -8.78
C GLY A 491 -15.80 -6.97 -9.73
N PHE A 492 -15.37 -8.22 -9.57
CA PHE A 492 -14.42 -8.83 -10.51
C PHE A 492 -15.05 -9.08 -11.89
N ALA A 493 -16.31 -9.52 -11.95
CA ALA A 493 -17.02 -9.75 -13.21
C ALA A 493 -17.27 -8.46 -14.00
N GLU A 494 -17.44 -7.33 -13.32
CA GLU A 494 -17.59 -6.00 -13.94
C GLU A 494 -16.40 -5.61 -14.83
N ARG A 495 -15.21 -6.11 -14.48
CA ARG A 495 -13.97 -5.92 -15.24
C ARG A 495 -13.51 -7.19 -15.97
N GLY A 496 -14.43 -8.12 -16.24
CA GLY A 496 -14.17 -9.28 -17.10
C GLY A 496 -13.51 -10.47 -16.41
N LEU A 497 -13.40 -10.49 -15.08
CA LEU A 497 -12.81 -11.58 -14.30
C LEU A 497 -13.87 -12.43 -13.56
N GLY A 498 -15.03 -12.63 -14.19
CA GLY A 498 -16.13 -13.46 -13.69
C GLY A 498 -15.86 -14.98 -13.72
N VAL A 499 -16.86 -15.78 -13.35
CA VAL A 499 -16.71 -17.26 -13.25
C VAL A 499 -16.48 -17.94 -14.60
N ASP A 500 -16.85 -17.28 -15.69
CA ASP A 500 -16.68 -17.76 -17.07
C ASP A 500 -15.52 -17.08 -17.81
N ALA A 501 -14.69 -16.31 -17.11
CA ALA A 501 -13.45 -15.80 -17.65
C ALA A 501 -12.48 -16.96 -17.85
N THR A 502 -11.81 -16.99 -19.00
CA THR A 502 -10.97 -18.14 -19.41
C THR A 502 -9.76 -17.70 -20.22
N ILE A 503 -8.77 -18.59 -20.31
CA ILE A 503 -7.67 -18.47 -21.27
C ILE A 503 -7.92 -19.50 -22.37
N VAL A 504 -8.08 -19.03 -23.60
CA VAL A 504 -8.32 -19.88 -24.77
C VAL A 504 -7.02 -20.13 -25.53
N GLY A 505 -6.72 -21.40 -25.82
CA GLY A 505 -5.54 -21.77 -26.60
C GLY A 505 -4.23 -21.74 -25.81
N SER A 506 -4.29 -21.81 -24.48
CA SER A 506 -3.09 -21.97 -23.65
C SER A 506 -2.41 -23.31 -23.87
N THR A 507 -1.10 -23.34 -23.65
CA THR A 507 -0.31 -24.58 -23.64
C THR A 507 0.38 -24.76 -22.29
N PRO A 508 0.88 -25.95 -21.96
CA PRO A 508 1.69 -26.15 -20.75
C PRO A 508 2.96 -25.28 -20.67
N TRP A 509 3.38 -24.68 -21.78
CA TRP A 509 4.54 -23.79 -21.87
C TRP A 509 4.16 -22.30 -21.86
N GLY A 510 2.88 -22.00 -21.59
CA GLY A 510 2.32 -20.65 -21.62
C GLY A 510 1.57 -20.31 -22.91
N GLY A 511 1.21 -19.03 -23.02
CA GLY A 511 0.39 -18.49 -24.10
C GLY A 511 -1.10 -18.72 -23.89
N GLY A 512 -1.88 -18.42 -24.95
CA GLY A 512 -3.33 -18.34 -24.90
C GLY A 512 -3.80 -16.89 -24.93
N VAL A 513 -5.10 -16.70 -25.16
CA VAL A 513 -5.74 -15.39 -25.21
C VAL A 513 -6.82 -15.35 -24.13
N GLY A 514 -6.76 -14.33 -23.29
CA GLY A 514 -7.78 -14.04 -22.29
C GLY A 514 -9.14 -13.77 -22.93
N GLN A 515 -10.19 -14.29 -22.30
CA GLN A 515 -11.57 -13.94 -22.60
C GLN A 515 -12.23 -13.43 -21.34
N ASP A 516 -12.86 -12.26 -21.48
CA ASP A 516 -13.66 -11.68 -20.41
C ASP A 516 -14.81 -12.61 -20.05
N GLY A 517 -15.02 -12.80 -18.75
CA GLY A 517 -16.21 -13.40 -18.16
C GLY A 517 -16.95 -12.37 -17.33
N SER A 518 -18.27 -12.28 -17.52
CA SER A 518 -19.13 -11.37 -16.78
C SER A 518 -20.15 -12.11 -15.90
N LYS A 519 -20.12 -13.45 -15.86
CA LYS A 519 -21.01 -14.21 -15.01
C LYS A 519 -20.52 -14.23 -13.57
N VAL A 520 -21.48 -14.30 -12.66
CA VAL A 520 -21.28 -14.56 -11.23
C VAL A 520 -21.78 -15.96 -10.88
N PRO A 521 -21.40 -16.53 -9.72
CA PRO A 521 -21.92 -17.83 -9.29
C PRO A 521 -23.45 -17.83 -9.24
N ALA A 522 -24.08 -18.95 -9.61
CA ALA A 522 -25.55 -19.06 -9.68
C ALA A 522 -26.26 -18.71 -8.34
N LYS A 523 -25.58 -18.94 -7.20
CA LYS A 523 -26.09 -18.59 -5.87
C LYS A 523 -26.27 -17.07 -5.64
N CYS A 524 -25.63 -16.24 -6.46
CA CYS A 524 -25.68 -14.78 -6.36
C CYS A 524 -26.84 -14.14 -7.14
N GLY A 525 -27.60 -14.91 -7.94
CA GLY A 525 -28.70 -14.37 -8.74
C GLY A 525 -28.24 -13.55 -9.95
N SER A 526 -29.15 -12.77 -10.55
CA SER A 526 -28.83 -11.82 -11.62
C SER A 526 -28.25 -10.54 -11.02
N SER A 527 -27.08 -10.12 -11.51
CA SER A 527 -26.25 -9.00 -11.04
C SER A 527 -27.02 -7.76 -10.58
N SER A 528 -26.65 -7.22 -9.42
CA SER A 528 -27.05 -5.87 -9.02
C SER A 528 -26.15 -4.83 -9.70
N PRO A 529 -26.70 -3.76 -10.31
CA PRO A 529 -25.88 -2.68 -10.85
C PRO A 529 -25.03 -2.05 -9.74
N THR A 530 -23.83 -1.60 -10.10
CA THR A 530 -22.96 -0.78 -9.26
C THR A 530 -23.77 0.41 -8.73
N PRO A 531 -23.77 0.72 -7.42
CA PRO A 531 -24.35 1.97 -6.94
C PRO A 531 -23.68 3.12 -7.70
N GLU A 532 -24.46 3.94 -8.41
CA GLU A 532 -23.91 5.15 -9.03
C GLU A 532 -23.28 6.01 -7.92
N PRO A 533 -22.03 6.50 -8.10
CA PRO A 533 -21.46 7.43 -7.15
C PRO A 533 -22.40 8.65 -7.04
N GLU A 534 -22.73 9.06 -5.81
CA GLU A 534 -23.50 10.29 -5.65
C GLU A 534 -22.72 11.44 -6.32
N PRO A 535 -23.36 12.22 -7.20
CA PRO A 535 -22.67 13.32 -7.88
C PRO A 535 -22.17 14.31 -6.84
N SER A 536 -20.95 14.81 -7.04
CA SER A 536 -20.36 15.86 -6.23
C SER A 536 -21.38 16.99 -6.02
N PRO A 537 -21.62 17.46 -4.79
CA PRO A 537 -22.53 18.57 -4.57
C PRO A 537 -22.05 19.75 -5.41
N LYS A 538 -22.91 20.21 -6.32
CA LYS A 538 -22.65 21.41 -7.13
C LYS A 538 -22.20 22.51 -6.17
N PRO A 539 -21.13 23.27 -6.49
CA PRO A 539 -20.74 24.41 -5.67
C PRO A 539 -21.99 25.27 -5.44
N LYS A 540 -22.26 25.59 -4.17
CA LYS A 540 -23.35 26.51 -3.83
C LYS A 540 -23.18 27.74 -4.71
N PRO A 541 -24.23 28.21 -5.39
CA PRO A 541 -24.15 29.47 -6.12
C PRO A 541 -23.62 30.51 -5.14
N THR A 542 -22.50 31.13 -5.50
CA THR A 542 -22.00 32.32 -4.84
C THR A 542 -23.17 33.29 -4.72
N PRO A 543 -23.41 33.93 -3.56
CA PRO A 543 -24.40 34.99 -3.47
C PRO A 543 -24.08 36.00 -4.55
N GLY A 544 -24.93 36.07 -5.58
CA GLY A 544 -24.78 37.00 -6.66
C GLY A 544 -24.74 38.42 -6.10
N ASN A 545 -23.78 39.19 -6.59
CA ASN A 545 -23.76 40.63 -6.45
C ASN A 545 -25.17 41.20 -6.75
N PRO A 546 -25.81 41.96 -5.85
CA PRO A 546 -27.23 42.35 -5.99
C PRO A 546 -27.54 43.34 -7.13
N ASP A 547 -26.64 43.54 -8.09
CA ASP A 547 -26.79 44.52 -9.17
C ASP A 547 -26.97 43.93 -10.58
N GLU A 548 -27.15 42.62 -10.74
CA GLU A 548 -27.40 42.02 -12.07
C GLU A 548 -28.80 41.43 -12.29
N ASP A 549 -29.76 41.69 -11.39
CA ASP A 549 -31.14 41.20 -11.53
C ASP A 549 -32.03 42.09 -12.43
N CYS A 550 -31.48 42.47 -13.58
CA CYS A 550 -32.20 43.14 -14.66
C CYS A 550 -31.96 42.39 -15.97
N ARG A 551 -32.65 41.25 -16.16
CA ARG A 551 -32.93 40.74 -17.51
C ARG A 551 -34.43 40.53 -17.71
N PRO A 552 -35.02 41.05 -18.80
CA PRO A 552 -36.44 40.88 -19.08
C PRO A 552 -36.73 39.47 -19.61
N LEU A 553 -37.87 38.92 -19.19
CA LEU A 553 -38.43 37.62 -19.55
C LEU A 553 -38.55 37.41 -21.09
N PRO A 554 -38.37 36.17 -21.61
CA PRO A 554 -38.60 35.87 -23.01
C PRO A 554 -40.08 35.53 -23.27
N TRP A 555 -40.52 35.77 -24.51
CA TRP A 555 -41.82 35.41 -25.13
C TRP A 555 -42.96 36.45 -25.05
N CYS A 556 -42.83 37.50 -25.87
CA CYS A 556 -43.95 38.01 -26.67
C CYS A 556 -43.45 38.65 -27.99
N TRP A 557 -43.76 37.96 -29.10
CA TRP A 557 -44.08 38.47 -30.44
C TRP A 557 -43.21 39.55 -31.15
N ILE A 558 -42.73 39.13 -32.33
CA ILE A 558 -42.86 39.82 -33.63
C ILE A 558 -41.72 40.73 -34.13
N LYS A 559 -41.22 40.27 -35.28
CA LYS A 559 -40.74 40.97 -36.49
C LYS A 559 -39.28 41.43 -36.57
N ASP A 560 -38.70 40.84 -37.62
CA ASP A 560 -37.97 41.51 -38.68
C ASP A 560 -36.61 42.11 -38.35
N ARG A 561 -35.63 41.52 -39.03
CA ARG A 561 -34.70 42.19 -39.94
C ARG A 561 -33.47 42.86 -39.33
N VAL A 562 -32.37 42.41 -39.94
CA VAL A 562 -31.36 43.22 -40.64
C VAL A 562 -30.04 43.44 -39.90
N GLU A 563 -29.03 42.80 -40.52
CA GLU A 563 -27.66 43.25 -40.78
C GLU A 563 -26.72 43.44 -39.57
N LYS A 564 -25.70 42.57 -39.50
CA LYS A 564 -24.31 42.88 -39.91
C LYS A 564 -23.77 44.12 -39.20
N TRP A 565 -22.72 43.97 -38.40
CA TRP A 565 -21.34 44.24 -38.84
C TRP A 565 -20.36 43.93 -37.68
N VAL A 566 -19.31 43.21 -38.07
CA VAL A 566 -18.03 42.88 -37.41
C VAL A 566 -17.14 44.15 -37.48
N PRO A 567 -16.19 44.43 -36.57
CA PRO A 567 -15.01 43.61 -36.24
C PRO A 567 -15.06 42.88 -34.90
#